data_AF-A0A6C0CBM9-F1
#
_entry.id   AF-A0A6C0CBM9-F1
#
_cell.length_a   1.000
_cell.length_b   1.000
_cell.length_c   1.000
_cell.angle_alpha   90.00
_cell.angle_beta   90.00
_cell.angle_gamma   90.00
#
_symmetry.space_group_name_H-M   'P 1'
#
loop_
_entity.id
_entity.type
_entity.pdbx_description
1 polymer ?
#
loop_
_entity_poly.entity_id
_entity_poly.type
_entity_poly.pdbx_seq_one_letter_code
_entity_poly.pdbx_strand_id
1 'polypeptide(L)'
;MKFELLILTITGFVLLNTYFEGKLLAKLKNYEKYYKMGLIAFVGLCIYLFIKKNPANYKEFVVNTNGYIKYLPIDRNTASIITPIIDFTSKSISNELNNNYNLSAGTNYRESQHLQKSINANYNNMTKQQQKILQSGNTSTKRSVSETKKKFVAASQNWHCKGCQKQLPAWFEVDHVMKLEYGGSNDITNLVALCRDCHGKKTAYENL
;
A
#
# COMPACT_ATOMS: atom_id res chain seq x y z
N MET A 1 5.73 39.00 5.16
CA MET A 1 4.91 39.95 4.39
C MET A 1 3.67 40.27 5.22
N LYS A 2 3.36 41.55 5.45
CA LYS A 2 2.20 41.94 6.27
C LYS A 2 0.92 41.51 5.56
N PHE A 3 0.01 40.89 6.30
CA PHE A 3 -1.24 40.34 5.78
C PHE A 3 -2.08 41.41 5.03
N GLU A 4 -1.95 42.66 5.45
CA GLU A 4 -2.52 43.86 4.83
C GLU A 4 -2.15 44.01 3.34
N LEU A 5 -0.90 43.75 2.95
CA LEU A 5 -0.45 43.86 1.55
C LEU A 5 -1.08 42.78 0.66
N LEU A 6 -1.37 41.61 1.23
CA LEU A 6 -2.02 40.50 0.52
C LEU A 6 -3.50 40.81 0.26
N ILE A 7 -4.19 41.44 1.22
CA ILE A 7 -5.57 41.91 1.02
C ILE A 7 -5.62 42.98 -0.07
N LEU A 8 -4.69 43.93 -0.07
CA LEU A 8 -4.66 45.03 -1.04
C LEU A 8 -4.39 44.52 -2.47
N THR A 9 -3.49 43.55 -2.62
CA THR A 9 -3.19 42.92 -3.93
C THR A 9 -4.35 42.07 -4.44
N ILE A 10 -5.02 41.29 -3.59
CA ILE A 10 -6.20 40.52 -4.00
C ILE A 10 -7.35 41.44 -4.41
N THR A 11 -7.62 42.48 -3.63
CA THR A 11 -8.73 43.42 -3.91
C THR A 11 -8.46 44.20 -5.21
N GLY A 12 -7.23 44.67 -5.42
CA GLY A 12 -6.83 45.31 -6.68
C GLY A 12 -6.91 44.36 -7.88
N PHE A 13 -6.52 43.10 -7.72
CA PHE A 13 -6.65 42.09 -8.77
C PHE A 13 -8.11 41.82 -9.16
N VAL A 14 -9.02 41.75 -8.18
CA VAL A 14 -10.46 41.56 -8.43
C VAL A 14 -11.07 42.78 -9.13
N LEU A 15 -10.72 44.00 -8.72
CA LEU A 15 -11.14 45.24 -9.38
C LEU A 15 -10.67 45.29 -10.84
N LEU A 16 -9.39 45.01 -11.10
CA LEU A 16 -8.84 44.95 -12.45
C LEU A 16 -9.53 43.88 -13.30
N ASN A 17 -9.75 42.69 -12.74
CA ASN A 17 -10.43 41.62 -13.45
C ASN A 17 -11.89 41.96 -13.80
N THR A 18 -12.58 42.70 -12.93
CA THR A 18 -13.93 43.21 -13.16
C THR A 18 -13.94 44.30 -14.25
N TYR A 19 -12.96 45.21 -14.22
CA TYR A 19 -12.80 46.28 -15.21
C TYR A 19 -12.52 45.76 -16.63
N PHE A 20 -11.75 44.68 -16.76
CA PHE A 20 -11.46 44.04 -18.05
C PHE A 20 -12.46 42.95 -18.45
N GLU A 21 -13.66 42.92 -17.86
CA GLU A 21 -14.75 41.97 -18.18
C GLU A 21 -14.29 40.49 -18.17
N GLY A 22 -13.39 40.12 -17.25
CA GLY A 22 -12.86 38.75 -17.16
C GLY A 22 -11.91 38.32 -18.29
N LYS A 23 -11.55 39.19 -19.24
CA LYS A 23 -10.54 38.89 -20.30
C LYS A 23 -9.16 38.57 -19.71
N LEU A 24 -8.85 39.11 -18.53
CA LEU A 24 -7.63 38.82 -17.78
C LEU A 24 -7.57 37.34 -17.35
N LEU A 25 -8.64 36.84 -16.74
CA LEU A 25 -8.78 35.42 -16.40
C LEU A 25 -8.79 34.52 -17.63
N ALA A 26 -9.42 34.95 -18.73
CA ALA A 26 -9.43 34.19 -19.98
C ALA A 26 -8.02 34.05 -20.57
N LYS A 27 -7.22 35.13 -20.57
CA LYS A 27 -5.81 35.08 -20.97
C LYS A 27 -5.00 34.19 -20.02
N LEU A 28 -5.21 34.26 -18.71
CA LEU A 28 -4.50 33.41 -17.74
C LEU A 28 -4.77 31.92 -17.98
N LYS A 29 -6.03 31.55 -18.28
CA LYS A 29 -6.42 30.18 -18.65
C LYS A 29 -5.75 29.71 -19.94
N ASN A 30 -5.56 30.59 -20.93
CA ASN A 30 -4.83 30.24 -22.15
C ASN A 30 -3.35 29.85 -21.88
N TYR A 31 -2.74 30.32 -20.79
CA TYR A 31 -1.37 29.95 -20.41
C TYR A 31 -1.29 28.71 -19.51
N GLU A 32 -2.39 27.98 -19.28
CA GLU A 32 -2.43 26.80 -18.42
C GLU A 32 -1.34 25.77 -18.77
N LYS A 33 -1.05 25.59 -20.06
CA LYS A 33 0.03 24.72 -20.56
C LYS A 33 1.39 25.10 -19.96
N TYR A 34 1.72 26.40 -19.93
CA TYR A 34 3.02 26.88 -19.51
C TYR A 34 3.21 26.76 -18.00
N TYR A 35 2.18 27.03 -17.20
CA TYR A 35 2.25 26.83 -15.75
C TYR A 35 2.37 25.34 -15.39
N LYS A 36 1.68 24.44 -16.11
CA LYS A 36 1.86 22.98 -15.93
C LYS A 36 3.29 22.54 -16.25
N MET A 37 3.85 23.01 -17.36
CA MET A 37 5.25 22.72 -17.74
C MET A 37 6.24 23.29 -16.72
N GLY A 38 6.01 24.52 -16.26
CA GLY A 38 6.83 25.18 -15.25
C GLY A 38 6.81 24.45 -13.90
N LEU A 39 5.65 23.97 -13.46
CA LEU A 39 5.51 23.22 -12.21
C LEU A 39 6.25 21.89 -12.27
N ILE A 40 6.14 21.14 -13.37
CA ILE A 40 6.88 19.89 -13.57
C ILE A 40 8.40 20.15 -13.55
N ALA A 41 8.86 21.18 -14.26
CA ALA A 41 10.28 21.57 -14.26
C ALA A 41 10.78 22.00 -12.87
N PHE A 42 9.96 22.76 -12.14
CA PHE A 42 10.25 23.19 -10.77
C PHE A 42 10.38 21.99 -9.81
N VAL A 43 9.43 21.06 -9.84
CA VAL A 43 9.47 19.83 -9.03
C VAL A 43 10.70 19.00 -9.37
N GLY A 44 11.01 18.82 -10.67
CA GLY A 44 12.21 18.14 -11.12
C GLY A 44 13.50 18.79 -10.61
N LEU A 45 13.58 20.12 -10.67
CA LEU A 45 14.71 20.89 -10.14
C LEU A 45 14.85 20.74 -8.62
N CYS A 46 13.73 20.79 -7.88
CA CYS A 46 13.73 20.57 -6.44
C CYS A 46 14.28 19.19 -6.08
N ILE A 47 13.83 18.13 -6.76
CA ILE A 47 14.30 16.76 -6.54
C ILE A 47 15.80 16.66 -6.89
N TYR A 48 16.23 17.23 -8.01
CA TYR A 48 17.64 17.25 -8.42
C TYR A 48 18.53 17.93 -7.38
N LEU A 49 18.15 19.13 -6.93
CA LEU A 49 18.90 19.87 -5.92
C LEU A 49 18.91 19.14 -4.57
N PHE A 50 17.80 18.48 -4.20
CA PHE A 50 17.71 17.69 -2.97
C PHE A 50 18.68 16.50 -2.98
N ILE A 51 18.71 15.72 -4.06
CA ILE A 51 19.63 14.58 -4.21
C ILE A 51 21.07 15.07 -4.23
N LYS A 52 21.36 16.17 -4.95
CA LYS A 52 22.71 16.75 -5.03
C LYS A 52 23.21 17.28 -3.68
N LYS A 53 22.32 17.85 -2.86
CA LYS A 53 22.67 18.40 -1.54
C LYS A 53 22.85 17.32 -0.47
N ASN A 54 22.11 16.21 -0.56
CA ASN A 54 22.13 15.11 0.42
C ASN A 54 22.32 13.73 -0.25
N PRO A 55 23.52 13.41 -0.78
CA PRO A 55 23.77 12.16 -1.50
C PRO A 55 23.68 10.90 -0.63
N ALA A 56 23.86 11.01 0.69
CA ALA A 56 23.81 9.87 1.61
C ALA A 56 22.37 9.49 2.04
N ASN A 57 21.45 10.46 2.13
CA ASN A 57 20.16 10.29 2.82
C ASN A 57 18.96 10.24 1.87
N TYR A 58 19.14 10.35 0.55
CA TYR A 58 18.02 10.27 -0.38
C TYR A 58 17.32 8.90 -0.32
N LYS A 59 18.07 7.82 -0.04
CA LYS A 59 17.50 6.47 0.11
C LYS A 59 16.51 6.40 1.28
N GLU A 60 16.90 6.95 2.43
CA GLU A 60 16.06 6.99 3.63
C GLU A 60 14.81 7.87 3.42
N PHE A 61 14.96 9.00 2.72
CA PHE A 61 13.83 9.85 2.34
C PHE A 61 12.82 9.09 1.46
N VAL A 62 13.25 8.37 0.43
CA VAL A 62 12.33 7.64 -0.46
C VAL A 62 11.67 6.45 0.27
N VAL A 63 12.40 5.76 1.14
CA VAL A 63 11.86 4.67 1.98
C VAL A 63 10.80 5.20 2.96
N ASN A 64 11.06 6.32 3.62
CA ASN A 64 10.10 6.92 4.56
C ASN A 64 8.90 7.58 3.84
N THR A 65 9.10 8.06 2.61
CA THR A 65 8.03 8.67 1.77
C THR A 65 6.91 7.69 1.43
N ASN A 66 7.16 6.38 1.40
CA ASN A 66 6.11 5.37 1.22
C ASN A 66 5.02 5.45 2.33
N GLY A 67 5.43 5.78 3.56
CA GLY A 67 4.50 6.01 4.67
C GLY A 67 3.63 7.26 4.46
N TYR A 68 4.20 8.31 3.87
CA TYR A 68 3.51 9.58 3.64
C TYR A 68 2.61 9.57 2.39
N ILE A 69 3.01 8.90 1.31
CA ILE A 69 2.20 8.80 0.07
C ILE A 69 0.82 8.20 0.35
N LYS A 70 0.72 7.28 1.31
CA LYS A 70 -0.54 6.65 1.72
C LYS A 70 -1.56 7.62 2.31
N TYR A 71 -1.11 8.73 2.91
CA TYR A 71 -1.97 9.72 3.57
C TYR A 71 -2.11 11.01 2.78
N LEU A 72 -1.48 11.11 1.60
CA LEU A 72 -1.71 12.24 0.71
C LEU A 72 -3.11 12.14 0.10
N PRO A 73 -3.93 13.19 0.19
CA PRO A 73 -5.23 13.24 -0.48
C PRO A 73 -4.99 13.38 -1.98
N ILE A 74 -4.84 12.24 -2.67
CA ILE A 74 -4.67 12.18 -4.11
C ILE A 74 -6.01 11.73 -4.71
N ASP A 75 -6.50 12.50 -5.67
CA ASP A 75 -7.74 12.18 -6.38
C ASP A 75 -7.56 10.92 -7.26
N ARG A 76 -8.64 10.20 -7.55
CA ARG A 76 -8.61 8.94 -8.33
C ARG A 76 -8.06 9.12 -9.76
N ASN A 77 -8.29 10.28 -10.37
CA ASN A 77 -7.81 10.61 -11.71
C ASN A 77 -6.30 10.82 -11.69
N THR A 78 -5.78 11.61 -10.75
CA THR A 78 -4.34 11.80 -10.56
C THR A 78 -3.65 10.49 -10.18
N ALA A 79 -4.29 9.66 -9.34
CA ALA A 79 -3.76 8.37 -8.92
C ALA A 79 -3.40 7.49 -10.12
N SER A 80 -4.28 7.38 -11.14
CA SER A 80 -4.02 6.56 -12.33
C SER A 80 -2.80 7.00 -13.16
N ILE A 81 -2.49 8.30 -13.15
CA ILE A 81 -1.36 8.89 -13.89
C ILE A 81 -0.04 8.64 -13.16
N ILE A 82 -0.04 8.69 -11.83
CA ILE A 82 1.18 8.53 -11.00
C ILE A 82 1.46 7.09 -10.59
N THR A 83 0.46 6.20 -10.62
CA THR A 83 0.57 4.77 -10.26
C THR A 83 1.77 4.08 -10.94
N PRO A 84 2.02 4.21 -12.25
CA PRO A 84 3.13 3.50 -12.90
C PRO A 84 4.51 3.91 -12.36
N ILE A 85 4.68 5.15 -11.92
CA ILE A 85 5.94 5.66 -11.35
C ILE A 85 6.12 5.11 -9.93
N ILE A 86 5.04 5.11 -9.14
CA ILE A 86 5.05 4.62 -7.75
C ILE A 86 5.32 3.10 -7.71
N ASP A 87 4.71 2.32 -8.61
CA ASP A 87 4.93 0.88 -8.73
C ASP A 87 6.37 0.54 -9.16
N PHE A 88 7.01 1.39 -9.97
CA PHE A 88 8.39 1.20 -10.40
C PHE A 88 9.38 1.50 -9.27
N THR A 89 9.14 2.59 -8.54
CA THR A 89 9.94 2.98 -7.36
C THR A 89 9.81 1.96 -6.22
N SER A 90 8.60 1.45 -5.97
CA SER A 90 8.40 0.46 -4.91
C SER A 90 9.11 -0.88 -5.21
N LYS A 91 9.11 -1.31 -6.47
CA LYS A 91 9.80 -2.54 -6.90
C LYS A 91 11.34 -2.42 -6.86
N SER A 92 11.90 -1.29 -7.30
CA SER A 92 13.37 -1.10 -7.27
C SER A 92 13.91 -1.05 -5.84
N ILE A 93 13.21 -0.36 -4.94
CA ILE A 93 13.58 -0.26 -3.52
C ILE A 93 13.43 -1.59 -2.80
N SER A 94 12.36 -2.35 -3.09
CA SER A 94 12.16 -3.68 -2.49
C SER A 94 13.27 -4.65 -2.86
N ASN A 95 13.80 -4.58 -4.09
CA ASN A 95 14.92 -5.41 -4.53
C ASN A 95 16.27 -4.98 -3.91
N GLU A 96 16.51 -3.70 -3.64
CA GLU A 96 17.74 -3.26 -2.94
C GLU A 96 17.72 -3.62 -1.44
N LEU A 97 16.58 -3.52 -0.77
CA LEU A 97 16.44 -3.91 0.65
C LEU A 97 16.65 -5.41 0.84
N ASN A 98 16.10 -6.25 -0.03
CA ASN A 98 16.25 -7.72 0.08
C ASN A 98 17.71 -8.20 -0.07
N ASN A 99 18.58 -7.41 -0.72
CA ASN A 99 19.99 -7.73 -0.89
C ASN A 99 20.89 -7.29 0.29
N ASN A 100 20.41 -6.40 1.18
CA ASN A 100 21.20 -5.87 2.31
C ASN A 100 20.84 -6.46 3.68
N TYR A 101 19.83 -7.33 3.77
CA TYR A 101 19.47 -8.05 5.01
C TYR A 101 19.96 -9.51 5.04
N ASN A 102 21.06 -9.82 4.35
CA ASN A 102 21.80 -11.07 4.56
C ASN A 102 23.10 -10.78 5.33
N LEU A 103 22.96 -10.43 6.61
CA LEU A 103 24.09 -10.44 7.55
C LEU A 103 23.69 -11.17 8.83
N SER A 104 24.38 -12.29 9.04
CA SER A 104 24.54 -13.03 10.30
C SER A 104 23.36 -13.83 10.85
N ALA A 105 23.24 -15.08 10.40
CA ALA A 105 23.08 -16.22 11.30
C ALA A 105 23.58 -17.49 10.59
N GLY A 106 24.73 -18.00 11.04
CA GLY A 106 25.31 -19.23 10.52
C GLY A 106 24.45 -20.44 10.85
N THR A 107 24.22 -21.30 9.85
CA THR A 107 24.27 -22.76 9.94
C THR A 107 23.97 -23.35 8.55
N ASN A 108 24.63 -24.46 8.25
CA ASN A 108 24.63 -25.14 6.95
C ASN A 108 23.22 -25.42 6.40
N TYR A 109 22.87 -24.83 5.25
CA TYR A 109 21.78 -25.30 4.40
C TYR A 109 22.09 -25.00 2.93
N ARG A 110 23.00 -25.77 2.33
CA ARG A 110 23.19 -25.83 0.87
C ARG A 110 22.22 -26.82 0.18
N GLU A 111 21.23 -27.33 0.92
CA GLU A 111 20.33 -28.39 0.45
C GLU A 111 18.88 -27.93 0.23
N SER A 112 18.54 -26.67 0.52
CA SER A 112 17.15 -26.17 0.43
C SER A 112 16.88 -25.26 -0.79
N GLN A 113 17.86 -25.00 -1.66
CA GLN A 113 17.64 -24.18 -2.87
C GLN A 113 16.91 -24.90 -4.02
N HIS A 114 16.82 -26.24 -3.98
CA HIS A 114 16.08 -27.01 -5.00
C HIS A 114 14.62 -27.29 -4.64
N LEU A 115 14.20 -27.09 -3.38
CA LEU A 115 12.80 -27.23 -2.98
C LEU A 115 12.01 -25.91 -3.03
N GLN A 116 12.70 -24.76 -3.02
CA GLN A 116 12.03 -23.46 -3.13
C GLN A 116 11.75 -23.02 -4.58
N LYS A 117 12.43 -23.63 -5.57
CA LYS A 117 12.14 -23.42 -6.99
C LYS A 117 10.91 -24.17 -7.49
N SER A 118 10.46 -25.23 -6.82
CA SER A 118 9.22 -25.94 -7.17
C SER A 118 7.95 -25.26 -6.62
N ILE A 119 8.06 -24.41 -5.58
CA ILE A 119 6.93 -23.64 -5.04
C ILE A 119 6.66 -22.38 -5.89
N ASN A 120 7.71 -21.77 -6.48
CA ASN A 120 7.59 -20.54 -7.27
C ASN A 120 7.03 -20.75 -8.70
N ALA A 121 7.01 -21.98 -9.22
CA ALA A 121 6.45 -22.25 -10.55
C ALA A 121 4.92 -22.13 -10.60
N ASN A 122 4.23 -22.25 -9.45
CA ASN A 122 2.76 -22.16 -9.38
C ASN A 122 2.22 -20.74 -9.15
N TYR A 123 3.06 -19.77 -8.77
CA TYR A 123 2.66 -18.37 -8.56
C TYR A 123 2.51 -17.55 -9.84
N ASN A 124 3.06 -18.03 -10.96
CA ASN A 124 3.05 -17.32 -12.25
C ASN A 124 1.74 -17.48 -13.03
N ASN A 125 0.90 -18.46 -12.69
CA ASN A 125 -0.43 -18.65 -13.29
C ASN A 125 -1.56 -17.97 -12.53
N MET A 126 -1.21 -17.22 -11.48
CA MET A 126 -2.18 -16.63 -10.57
C MET A 126 -2.49 -15.19 -10.96
N THR A 127 -3.77 -14.81 -10.98
CA THR A 127 -4.18 -13.47 -11.36
C THR A 127 -3.55 -12.42 -10.42
N LYS A 128 -3.28 -11.21 -10.94
CA LYS A 128 -2.77 -10.08 -10.13
C LYS A 128 -3.64 -9.81 -8.88
N GLN A 129 -4.94 -10.09 -8.98
CA GLN A 129 -5.88 -9.95 -7.88
C GLN A 129 -5.67 -11.00 -6.78
N GLN A 130 -5.42 -12.26 -7.14
CA GLN A 130 -5.06 -13.31 -6.18
C GLN A 130 -3.70 -13.02 -5.52
N GLN A 131 -2.72 -12.52 -6.29
CA GLN A 131 -1.39 -12.15 -5.75
C GLN A 131 -1.51 -11.06 -4.67
N LYS A 132 -2.39 -10.08 -4.91
CA LYS A 132 -2.67 -9.01 -3.94
C LYS A 132 -3.33 -9.53 -2.64
N ILE A 133 -4.16 -10.57 -2.72
CA ILE A 133 -4.79 -11.17 -1.54
C ILE A 133 -3.72 -11.88 -0.67
N LEU A 134 -2.79 -12.61 -1.29
CA LEU A 134 -1.70 -13.29 -0.59
C LEU A 134 -0.74 -12.31 0.10
N GLN A 135 -0.39 -11.21 -0.57
CA GLN A 135 0.51 -10.19 0.00
C GLN A 135 -0.19 -9.23 0.99
N SER A 136 -1.53 -9.27 1.08
CA SER A 136 -2.27 -8.40 2.01
C SER A 136 -2.16 -8.91 3.45
N GLY A 137 -1.51 -8.16 4.34
CA GLY A 137 -1.43 -8.48 5.78
C GLY A 137 -0.02 -8.51 6.37
N ASN A 138 1.03 -8.47 5.55
CA ASN A 138 2.43 -8.64 5.99
C ASN A 138 2.99 -7.49 6.84
N THR A 139 2.30 -6.34 6.91
CA THR A 139 2.73 -5.14 7.66
C THR A 139 1.76 -4.73 8.77
N SER A 140 0.71 -5.52 9.01
CA SER A 140 -0.39 -5.15 9.92
C SER A 140 -0.35 -6.00 11.19
N THR A 141 -0.09 -5.36 12.34
CA THR A 141 -0.33 -5.89 13.69
C THR A 141 -1.82 -5.90 14.08
N LYS A 142 -2.72 -5.44 13.20
CA LYS A 142 -4.17 -5.44 13.49
C LYS A 142 -4.74 -6.85 13.35
N ARG A 143 -5.53 -7.26 14.34
CA ARG A 143 -6.29 -8.55 14.39
C ARG A 143 -7.36 -8.70 13.29
N SER A 144 -7.51 -7.73 12.39
CA SER A 144 -8.54 -7.72 11.36
C SER A 144 -8.02 -8.18 10.00
N VAL A 145 -8.58 -9.25 9.46
CA VAL A 145 -8.36 -9.70 8.07
C VAL A 145 -9.42 -9.09 7.14
N SER A 146 -9.05 -8.81 5.88
CA SER A 146 -9.97 -8.20 4.91
C SER A 146 -11.11 -9.16 4.50
N GLU A 147 -12.29 -8.62 4.20
CA GLU A 147 -13.46 -9.44 3.80
C GLU A 147 -13.18 -10.34 2.59
N THR A 148 -12.42 -9.84 1.61
CA THR A 148 -12.00 -10.65 0.45
C THR A 148 -11.11 -11.81 0.85
N LYS A 149 -10.18 -11.59 1.80
CA LYS A 149 -9.32 -12.65 2.33
C LYS A 149 -10.13 -13.69 3.10
N LYS A 150 -11.15 -13.27 3.87
CA LYS A 150 -12.07 -14.19 4.55
C LYS A 150 -12.81 -15.09 3.57
N LYS A 151 -13.37 -14.51 2.50
CA LYS A 151 -14.05 -15.25 1.43
C LYS A 151 -13.09 -16.21 0.71
N PHE A 152 -11.84 -15.79 0.48
CA PHE A 152 -10.82 -16.64 -0.11
C PHE A 152 -10.51 -17.87 0.76
N VAL A 153 -10.33 -17.68 2.07
CA VAL A 153 -10.10 -18.79 3.03
C VAL A 153 -11.29 -19.75 3.02
N ALA A 154 -12.52 -19.24 3.12
CA ALA A 154 -13.72 -20.07 3.05
C ALA A 154 -13.84 -20.85 1.73
N ALA A 155 -13.58 -20.20 0.59
CA ALA A 155 -13.58 -20.85 -0.72
C ALA A 155 -12.49 -21.93 -0.82
N SER A 156 -11.28 -21.69 -0.28
CA SER A 156 -10.21 -22.68 -0.26
C SER A 156 -10.53 -23.91 0.61
N GLN A 157 -11.45 -23.76 1.57
CA GLN A 157 -12.02 -24.85 2.37
C GLN A 157 -13.29 -25.45 1.75
N ASN A 158 -13.56 -25.20 0.46
CA ASN A 158 -14.77 -25.61 -0.23
C ASN A 158 -16.06 -25.16 0.47
N TRP A 159 -16.04 -24.03 1.18
CA TRP A 159 -17.16 -23.58 2.02
C TRP A 159 -17.57 -24.56 3.11
N HIS A 160 -16.65 -25.36 3.64
CA HIS A 160 -16.89 -26.25 4.77
C HIS A 160 -16.08 -25.81 6.00
N CYS A 161 -16.71 -25.91 7.17
CA CYS A 161 -16.10 -25.58 8.46
C CYS A 161 -14.95 -26.54 8.74
N LYS A 162 -13.77 -26.02 9.07
CA LYS A 162 -12.62 -26.88 9.37
C LYS A 162 -12.82 -27.73 10.64
N GLY A 163 -13.57 -27.23 11.61
CA GLY A 163 -13.80 -27.93 12.89
C GLY A 163 -14.84 -29.05 12.82
N CYS A 164 -15.97 -28.83 12.15
CA CYS A 164 -17.08 -29.79 12.10
C CYS A 164 -17.44 -30.32 10.72
N GLN A 165 -16.74 -29.89 9.67
CA GLN A 165 -16.94 -30.30 8.27
C GLN A 165 -18.33 -30.02 7.69
N LYS A 166 -19.21 -29.30 8.40
CA LYS A 166 -20.50 -28.82 7.86
C LYS A 166 -20.29 -27.63 6.94
N GLN A 167 -21.20 -27.42 5.99
CA GLN A 167 -21.19 -26.24 5.14
C GLN A 167 -21.22 -24.96 5.99
N LEU A 168 -20.36 -24.00 5.66
CA LEU A 168 -20.24 -22.71 6.32
C LEU A 168 -21.49 -21.86 6.04
N PRO A 169 -22.16 -21.34 7.08
CA PRO A 169 -23.27 -20.40 6.90
C PRO A 169 -22.75 -19.04 6.43
N ALA A 170 -23.65 -18.16 5.99
CA ALA A 170 -23.29 -16.81 5.53
C ALA A 170 -22.57 -15.97 6.60
N TRP A 171 -22.79 -16.25 7.88
CA TRP A 171 -22.18 -15.60 9.04
C TRP A 171 -21.01 -16.40 9.64
N PHE A 172 -20.23 -17.08 8.79
CA PHE A 172 -19.00 -17.74 9.23
C PHE A 172 -17.95 -16.75 9.72
N GLU A 173 -17.03 -17.24 10.55
CA GLU A 173 -15.95 -16.45 11.11
C GLU A 173 -14.61 -17.03 10.64
N VAL A 174 -13.63 -16.15 10.43
CA VAL A 174 -12.27 -16.55 10.06
C VAL A 174 -11.35 -16.17 11.20
N ASP A 175 -10.62 -17.15 11.68
CA ASP A 175 -9.76 -17.05 12.85
C ASP A 175 -8.36 -17.55 12.51
N HIS A 176 -7.38 -17.19 13.34
CA HIS A 176 -6.01 -17.64 13.17
C HIS A 176 -5.84 -19.05 13.74
N VAL A 177 -5.12 -19.92 13.02
CA VAL A 177 -4.76 -21.27 13.50
C VAL A 177 -3.84 -21.13 14.72
N MET A 178 -2.81 -20.30 14.60
CA MET A 178 -1.97 -19.82 15.70
C MET A 178 -2.27 -18.34 15.92
N LYS A 179 -2.69 -17.95 17.12
CA LYS A 179 -2.99 -16.55 17.44
C LYS A 179 -1.77 -15.65 17.21
N LEU A 180 -2.03 -14.38 16.88
CA LEU A 180 -0.98 -13.36 16.72
C LEU A 180 -0.13 -13.18 17.99
N GLU A 181 -0.71 -13.36 19.19
CA GLU A 181 0.00 -13.22 20.47
C GLU A 181 1.03 -14.34 20.73
N TYR A 182 0.86 -15.50 20.08
CA TYR A 182 1.79 -16.63 20.16
C TYR A 182 2.70 -16.74 18.93
N GLY A 183 2.90 -15.64 18.20
CA GLY A 183 3.76 -15.60 17.01
C GLY A 183 3.07 -15.98 15.69
N GLY A 184 1.74 -16.06 15.67
CA GLY A 184 0.98 -16.29 14.45
C GLY A 184 1.09 -15.13 13.44
N SER A 185 0.90 -15.44 12.16
CA SER A 185 0.89 -14.45 11.08
C SER A 185 -0.52 -14.21 10.51
N ASN A 186 -0.68 -13.16 9.73
CA ASN A 186 -1.92 -12.90 8.99
C ASN A 186 -1.99 -13.66 7.65
N ASP A 187 -1.09 -14.62 7.40
CA ASP A 187 -1.04 -15.35 6.14
C ASP A 187 -2.22 -16.30 5.97
N ILE A 188 -2.61 -16.56 4.72
CA ILE A 188 -3.74 -17.46 4.41
C ILE A 188 -3.53 -18.86 5.01
N THR A 189 -2.28 -19.30 5.10
CA THR A 189 -1.90 -20.58 5.70
C THR A 189 -2.17 -20.65 7.20
N ASN A 190 -2.20 -19.51 7.89
CA ASN A 190 -2.50 -19.39 9.32
C ASN A 190 -3.96 -18.94 9.55
N LEU A 191 -4.83 -18.95 8.54
CA LEU A 191 -6.23 -18.58 8.67
C LEU A 191 -7.13 -19.79 8.41
N VAL A 192 -8.19 -19.90 9.20
CA VAL A 192 -9.17 -20.98 9.11
C VAL A 192 -10.59 -20.42 9.22
N ALA A 193 -11.47 -20.86 8.33
CA ALA A 193 -12.89 -20.54 8.39
C ALA A 193 -13.64 -21.56 9.25
N LEU A 194 -14.38 -21.06 10.24
CA LEU A 194 -15.12 -21.84 11.23
C LEU A 194 -16.58 -21.39 11.30
N CYS A 195 -17.48 -22.31 11.62
CA CYS A 195 -18.83 -21.95 12.06
C CYS A 195 -18.76 -21.35 13.47
N ARG A 196 -19.81 -20.63 13.87
CA ARG A 196 -19.88 -19.92 15.15
C ARG A 196 -19.68 -20.83 16.37
N ASP A 197 -20.21 -22.04 16.30
CA ASP A 197 -20.05 -23.04 17.38
C ASP A 197 -18.60 -23.51 17.51
N CYS A 198 -17.94 -23.83 16.40
CA CYS A 198 -16.55 -24.28 16.40
C CYS A 198 -15.59 -23.16 16.80
N HIS A 199 -15.88 -21.93 16.36
CA HIS A 199 -15.10 -20.76 16.74
C HIS A 199 -15.25 -20.47 18.25
N GLY A 200 -16.48 -20.43 18.77
CA GLY A 200 -16.73 -20.26 20.21
C GLY A 200 -16.07 -21.34 21.06
N LYS A 201 -16.10 -22.60 20.60
CA LYS A 201 -15.37 -23.70 21.24
C LYS A 201 -13.87 -23.42 21.29
N LYS A 202 -13.25 -23.04 20.17
CA LYS A 202 -11.82 -22.69 20.09
C LYS A 202 -11.47 -21.56 21.06
N THR A 203 -12.21 -20.45 21.04
CA THR A 203 -12.00 -19.32 21.95
C THR A 203 -12.12 -19.73 23.42
N ALA A 204 -13.06 -20.61 23.76
CA ALA A 204 -13.20 -21.11 25.13
C ALA A 204 -11.98 -21.94 25.57
N TYR A 205 -11.48 -22.85 24.73
CA TYR A 205 -10.27 -23.62 25.01
C TYR A 205 -9.02 -22.77 25.14
N GLU A 206 -8.93 -21.68 24.38
CA GLU A 206 -7.76 -20.80 24.40
C GLU A 206 -7.72 -19.82 25.59
N ASN A 207 -8.82 -19.71 26.34
CA ASN A 207 -8.94 -18.84 27.52
C ASN A 207 -9.07 -19.64 28.83
N LEU A 208 -8.98 -20.98 28.76
CA LEU A 208 -8.88 -21.90 29.90
C LEU A 208 -7.41 -22.04 30.31
#